data_AF-A0A091BEI5-F1
#
_entry.id   AF-A0A091BEI5-F1
#
_cell.length_a   1.000
_cell.length_b   1.000
_cell.length_c   1.000
_cell.angle_alpha   90.00
_cell.angle_beta   90.00
_cell.angle_gamma   90.00
#
_symmetry.space_group_name_H-M   'P 1'
#
loop_
_entity.id
_entity.type
_entity.pdbx_description
1 polymer ?
#
loop_
_entity_poly.entity_id
_entity_poly.type
_entity_poly.pdbx_seq_one_letter_code
_entity_poly.pdbx_strand_id
1 'polypeptide(L)'
;MKRLVFALLCLPAVAVAAPGTLYKCDAGGAITIQSDPCPRGAVEVWRRDATPEAGPTPEELAARAALAQAQAQRAAEEARLA
;
A
#
# COMPACT_ATOMS: atom_id res chain seq x y z
N MET A 1 -36.19 -3.56 42.78
CA MET A 1 -35.38 -4.72 42.34
C MET A 1 -34.71 -4.37 41.03
N LYS A 2 -33.39 -4.16 41.08
CA LYS A 2 -32.54 -3.52 40.06
C LYS A 2 -32.15 -4.59 39.03
N ARG A 3 -32.73 -4.57 37.83
CA ARG A 3 -32.36 -5.50 36.75
C ARG A 3 -31.02 -5.06 36.17
N LEU A 4 -29.97 -5.79 36.54
CA LEU A 4 -28.62 -5.62 36.04
C LEU A 4 -28.57 -5.81 34.53
N VAL A 5 -28.02 -4.79 33.91
CA VAL A 5 -27.38 -4.70 32.59
C VAL A 5 -26.71 -6.02 32.18
N PHE A 6 -27.08 -6.53 31.01
CA PHE A 6 -26.20 -7.37 30.21
C PHE A 6 -26.25 -6.86 28.76
N ALA A 7 -25.67 -5.66 28.56
CA ALA A 7 -25.33 -5.17 27.25
C ALA A 7 -24.17 -6.04 26.73
N LEU A 8 -24.52 -7.13 26.05
CA LEU A 8 -23.58 -7.96 25.31
C LEU A 8 -23.06 -7.11 24.15
N LEU A 9 -21.93 -6.44 24.38
CA LEU A 9 -21.18 -5.70 23.38
C LEU A 9 -20.87 -6.68 22.23
N CYS A 10 -21.58 -6.55 21.11
CA CYS A 10 -21.17 -7.14 19.83
C CYS A 10 -19.87 -6.46 19.43
N LEU A 11 -18.75 -7.05 19.83
CA LEU A 11 -17.42 -6.67 19.38
C LEU A 11 -17.37 -6.92 17.86
N PRO A 12 -17.26 -5.89 17.01
CA PRO A 12 -17.08 -6.13 15.59
C PRO A 12 -15.73 -6.83 15.42
N ALA A 13 -15.75 -8.05 14.89
CA ALA A 13 -14.55 -8.73 14.45
C ALA A 13 -13.95 -7.89 13.31
N VAL A 14 -12.99 -7.04 13.66
CA VAL A 14 -12.18 -6.33 12.67
C VAL A 14 -11.32 -7.40 12.02
N ALA A 15 -11.69 -7.81 10.81
CA ALA A 15 -10.84 -8.64 9.99
C ALA A 15 -9.56 -7.83 9.75
N VAL A 16 -8.44 -8.27 10.33
CA VAL A 16 -7.15 -7.66 10.05
C VAL A 16 -6.81 -8.01 8.60
N ALA A 17 -6.96 -7.06 7.69
CA ALA A 17 -6.48 -7.19 6.32
C ALA A 17 -5.01 -7.60 6.33
N ALA A 18 -4.66 -8.61 5.54
CA ALA A 18 -3.27 -8.93 5.29
C ALA A 18 -2.62 -7.73 4.58
N PRO A 19 -1.58 -7.09 5.16
CA PRO A 19 -0.91 -5.98 4.50
C PRO A 19 -0.32 -6.49 3.19
N GLY A 20 -0.54 -5.73 2.11
CA GLY A 20 -0.07 -6.12 0.79
C GLY A 20 -0.96 -7.11 0.04
N THR A 21 -2.26 -7.21 0.35
CA THR A 21 -3.21 -7.87 -0.57
C THR A 21 -4.31 -6.90 -0.97
N LEU A 22 -4.61 -6.84 -2.27
CA LEU A 22 -5.76 -6.13 -2.80
C LEU A 22 -6.78 -7.12 -3.36
N TYR A 23 -8.04 -6.76 -3.16
CA TYR A 23 -9.21 -7.50 -3.62
C TYR A 23 -10.00 -6.61 -4.57
N LYS A 24 -10.36 -7.12 -5.74
CA LYS A 24 -11.40 -6.52 -6.57
C LYS A 24 -12.71 -7.23 -6.32
N CYS A 25 -13.70 -6.49 -5.85
CA CYS A 25 -15.01 -6.99 -5.49
C CYS A 25 -16.06 -6.44 -6.46
N ASP A 26 -17.03 -7.28 -6.82
CA ASP A 26 -18.23 -6.91 -7.56
C ASP A 26 -19.46 -7.10 -6.68
N ALA A 27 -20.15 -6.00 -6.37
CA ALA A 27 -21.40 -6.00 -5.61
C ALA A 27 -22.57 -5.64 -6.52
N GLY A 28 -22.96 -6.56 -7.41
CA GLY A 28 -24.12 -6.39 -8.29
C GLY A 28 -23.89 -5.36 -9.41
N GLY A 29 -22.68 -5.29 -9.94
CA GLY A 29 -22.24 -4.37 -10.99
C GLY A 29 -21.40 -3.20 -10.47
N ALA A 30 -21.37 -2.96 -9.16
CA ALA A 30 -20.49 -1.97 -8.54
C ALA A 30 -19.12 -2.59 -8.24
N ILE A 31 -18.07 -2.10 -8.90
CA ILE A 31 -16.69 -2.57 -8.74
C ILE A 31 -15.94 -1.74 -7.72
N THR A 32 -15.34 -2.40 -6.72
CA THR A 32 -14.43 -1.77 -5.75
C THR A 32 -13.08 -2.49 -5.74
N ILE A 33 -12.02 -1.75 -5.43
CA ILE A 33 -10.69 -2.32 -5.10
C ILE A 33 -10.40 -1.92 -3.65
N GLN A 34 -10.12 -2.91 -2.81
CA GLN A 34 -10.01 -2.74 -1.36
C GLN A 34 -8.94 -3.64 -0.76
N SER A 35 -8.41 -3.26 0.40
CA SER A 35 -7.42 -4.05 1.14
C SER A 35 -8.06 -5.15 2.00
N ASP A 36 -9.34 -4.97 2.38
CA ASP A 36 -10.10 -5.97 3.11
C ASP A 36 -10.71 -7.01 2.16
N PRO A 37 -10.92 -8.26 2.60
CA PRO A 37 -11.66 -9.26 1.83
C PRO A 37 -13.03 -8.76 1.41
N CYS A 38 -13.54 -9.26 0.28
CA CYS A 38 -14.84 -8.83 -0.22
C CYS A 38 -15.95 -9.06 0.81
N PRO A 39 -16.84 -8.07 1.03
CA PRO A 39 -17.93 -8.21 1.98
C PRO A 39 -18.88 -9.33 1.53
N ARG A 40 -19.62 -9.91 2.48
CA ARG A 40 -20.60 -10.96 2.18
C ARG A 40 -21.61 -10.48 1.15
N GLY A 41 -21.86 -11.30 0.13
CA GLY A 41 -22.76 -10.99 -0.97
C GLY A 41 -22.08 -10.31 -2.16
N ALA A 42 -20.82 -9.89 -2.04
CA ALA A 42 -20.00 -9.47 -3.18
C ALA A 42 -19.20 -10.65 -3.74
N VAL A 43 -18.93 -10.61 -5.05
CA VAL A 43 -18.10 -11.59 -5.77
C VAL A 43 -16.66 -11.10 -5.79
N GLU A 44 -15.72 -11.91 -5.32
CA GLU A 44 -14.28 -11.66 -5.51
C GLU A 44 -13.91 -11.94 -6.97
N VAL A 45 -13.58 -10.90 -7.72
CA VAL A 45 -13.19 -11.00 -9.13
C VAL A 45 -11.71 -11.30 -9.28
N TRP A 46 -10.88 -10.68 -8.44
CA TRP A 46 -9.48 -11.07 -8.29
C TRP A 46 -8.96 -10.70 -6.92
N ARG A 47 -7.90 -11.41 -6.53
CA ARG A 47 -7.04 -11.10 -5.39
C ARG A 47 -5.60 -11.07 -5.86
N ARG A 48 -4.84 -10.04 -5.47
CA ARG A 48 -3.45 -9.88 -5.86
C ARG A 48 -2.61 -9.47 -4.67
N ASP A 49 -1.38 -9.96 -4.67
CA ASP A 49 -0.34 -9.37 -3.86
C ASP A 49 -0.08 -7.94 -4.36
N ALA A 50 -0.05 -7.04 -3.40
CA ALA A 50 0.23 -5.63 -3.51
C ALA A 50 1.25 -5.24 -2.43
N THR A 51 2.09 -6.18 -2.02
CA THR A 51 3.20 -5.93 -1.11
C THR A 51 4.15 -4.98 -1.84
N PRO A 52 4.39 -3.77 -1.32
CA PRO A 52 5.33 -2.86 -1.96
C PRO A 52 6.72 -3.51 -2.02
N GLU A 53 7.39 -3.36 -3.15
CA GLU A 53 8.80 -3.72 -3.25
C GLU A 53 9.62 -2.93 -2.22
N ALA A 54 10.70 -3.52 -1.73
CA ALA A 54 11.60 -2.84 -0.81
C ALA A 54 12.15 -1.58 -1.49
N GLY A 55 12.15 -0.47 -0.74
CA GLY A 55 12.81 0.75 -1.20
C GLY A 55 14.33 0.55 -1.37
N PRO A 56 15.00 1.48 -2.08
CA PRO A 56 16.44 1.41 -2.25
C PRO A 56 17.15 1.47 -0.91
N THR A 57 18.26 0.75 -0.80
CA THR A 57 19.09 0.77 0.41
C THR A 57 19.76 2.14 0.58
N PRO A 58 20.21 2.49 1.80
CA PRO A 58 20.99 3.70 2.02
C PRO A 58 22.26 3.77 1.16
N GLU A 59 22.91 2.63 0.91
CA GLU A 59 24.08 2.53 0.03
C GLU A 59 23.72 2.84 -1.42
N GLU A 60 22.62 2.28 -1.93
CA GLU A 60 22.14 2.54 -3.29
C GLU A 60 21.73 4.00 -3.47
N LEU A 61 21.10 4.60 -2.45
CA LEU A 61 20.78 6.03 -2.45
C LEU A 61 22.06 6.89 -2.50
N ALA A 62 23.07 6.55 -1.70
CA ALA A 62 24.36 7.24 -1.73
C ALA A 62 25.06 7.11 -3.09
N ALA A 63 25.04 5.91 -3.68
CA ALA A 63 25.62 5.67 -5.01
C ALA A 63 24.91 6.49 -6.10
N ARG A 64 23.57 6.55 -6.07
CA ARG A 64 22.77 7.38 -6.99
C ARG A 64 23.09 8.86 -6.82
N ALA A 65 23.22 9.34 -5.59
CA ALA A 65 23.58 10.72 -5.30
C ALA A 65 24.99 11.07 -5.83
N ALA A 66 25.98 10.18 -5.63
CA ALA A 66 27.33 10.37 -6.13
C ALA A 66 27.38 10.43 -7.66
N LEU A 67 26.63 9.54 -8.34
CA LEU A 67 26.52 9.55 -9.80
C LEU A 67 25.89 10.85 -10.32
N ALA A 68 24.80 11.30 -9.69
CA ALA A 68 24.14 12.55 -10.05
C ALA A 68 25.08 13.76 -9.87
N GLN A 69 25.85 13.80 -8.78
CA GLN A 69 26.84 14.85 -8.55
C GLN A 69 27.94 14.85 -9.61
N ALA A 70 28.50 13.68 -9.95
CA ALA A 70 29.52 13.56 -10.98
C ALA A 70 29.00 13.99 -12.37
N GLN A 71 27.76 13.65 -12.70
CA GLN A 71 27.12 14.10 -13.93
C GLN A 71 26.92 15.63 -13.94
N ALA A 72 26.48 16.21 -12.84
CA ALA A 72 26.32 17.66 -12.72
C ALA A 72 27.65 18.41 -12.89
N GLN A 73 28.74 17.89 -12.31
CA GLN A 73 30.08 18.47 -12.48
C GLN A 73 30.55 18.44 -13.92
N ARG A 74 30.35 17.31 -14.63
CA ARG A 74 30.70 17.20 -16.06
C ARG A 74 29.91 18.19 -16.91
N ALA A 75 28.59 18.27 -16.70
CA ALA A 75 27.75 19.22 -17.42
C ALA A 75 28.16 20.68 -17.17
N ALA A 76 28.55 21.01 -15.92
CA ALA A 76 29.05 22.34 -15.59
C ALA A 76 30.38 22.66 -16.28
N GLU A 77 31.28 21.69 -16.38
CA GLU A 77 32.56 21.86 -17.08
C GLU A 77 32.37 21.99 -18.59
N GLU A 78 31.50 21.18 -19.20
CA GLU A 78 31.14 21.31 -20.61
C GLU A 78 30.54 22.69 -20.91
N ALA A 79 29.66 23.19 -20.04
CA ALA A 79 29.09 24.53 -20.17
C ALA A 79 30.12 25.65 -19.97
N ARG A 80 31.19 25.42 -19.21
CA ARG A 80 32.29 26.39 -19.03
C ARG A 80 33.17 26.50 -20.27
N LEU A 81 33.28 25.43 -21.04
CA LEU A 81 34.16 25.33 -22.21
C LEU A 81 33.46 25.69 -23.53
N ALA A 82 32.13 25.78 -23.54
CA ALA A 82 31.31 26.20 -24.68
C ALA A 82 31.22 27.73 -24.80
#